data_AF-A0A8X8G1L9-F1
#
_entry.id   AF-A0A8X8G1L9-F1
#
_cell.length_a   1.000
_cell.length_b   1.000
_cell.length_c   1.000
_cell.angle_alpha   90.00
_cell.angle_beta   90.00
_cell.angle_gamma   90.00
#
_symmetry.space_group_name_H-M   'P 1'
#
loop_
_entity.id
_entity.type
_entity.pdbx_description
1 polymer ?
#
loop_
_entity_poly.entity_id
_entity_poly.type
_entity_poly.pdbx_seq_one_letter_code
_entity_poly.pdbx_strand_id
1 'polypeptide(L)'
;MKNPLWFWGAFLLFFALMFAVGVPVMIYGQASYPVPLEARIAPAWALTMLAVSVGLWLGLLYVYVDTLVLAGVRSVRRMHDILTCGEPRNALIEQVVCLPGSVDGFPQLRLRLAFDNLSGTPITDELVLVDSKPMQRRYEVGRTLPARLSRSPGPYPNMSLEGGTPEINHSTLWLRASIGVLFVAVVASAYGVAWHLQNDGLGWTFLSLGHPLLICPLVLWVFVVGIRLLMRRLQADAAANALKYRGVGTVAIIDDVRQTGAFFNEQPQVEFQLRFTDAAGQPQRAVIRRYVPLIDLATIPRETMRIIYDPGNPSRVQMDQDAARRAWLGATGAG
;
A
#
# COMPACT_ATOMS: atom_id res chain seq x y z
N MET A 1 -12.66 -6.83 -11.22
CA MET A 1 -13.59 -6.20 -10.24
C MET A 1 -12.92 -4.97 -9.67
N LYS A 2 -13.53 -3.78 -9.80
CA LYS A 2 -12.97 -2.53 -9.21
C LYS A 2 -12.94 -2.70 -7.69
N ASN A 3 -11.77 -2.50 -7.10
CA ASN A 3 -11.50 -2.73 -5.69
C ASN A 3 -12.54 -1.96 -4.82
N PRO A 4 -13.33 -2.62 -3.93
CA PRO A 4 -14.31 -1.94 -3.07
C PRO A 4 -13.67 -0.93 -2.10
N LEU A 5 -12.34 -0.86 -2.06
CA LEU A 5 -11.55 0.13 -1.34
C LEU A 5 -11.94 1.58 -1.64
N TRP A 6 -12.34 1.91 -2.87
CA TRP A 6 -12.76 3.29 -3.17
C TRP A 6 -14.08 3.64 -2.49
N PHE A 7 -15.04 2.71 -2.44
CA PHE A 7 -16.30 2.91 -1.72
C PHE A 7 -16.04 3.07 -0.22
N TRP A 8 -15.27 2.17 0.39
CA TRP A 8 -14.91 2.29 1.81
C TRP A 8 -14.11 3.55 2.09
N GLY A 9 -13.19 3.94 1.23
CA GLY A 9 -12.43 5.19 1.34
C GLY A 9 -13.33 6.43 1.28
N ALA A 10 -14.25 6.48 0.32
CA ALA A 10 -15.21 7.58 0.18
C ALA A 10 -16.21 7.63 1.34
N PHE A 11 -16.70 6.48 1.79
CA PHE A 11 -17.59 6.35 2.95
C PHE A 11 -16.92 6.85 4.22
N LEU A 12 -15.70 6.40 4.52
CA LEU A 12 -14.94 6.86 5.69
C LEU A 12 -14.58 8.35 5.58
N LEU A 13 -14.27 8.85 4.38
CA LEU A 13 -14.01 10.27 4.14
C LEU A 13 -15.26 11.15 4.38
N PHE A 14 -16.44 10.69 3.97
CA PHE A 14 -17.71 11.38 4.24
C PHE A 14 -17.95 11.54 5.74
N PHE A 15 -17.79 10.47 6.52
CA PHE A 15 -17.93 10.55 7.97
C PHE A 15 -16.83 11.42 8.59
N ALA A 16 -15.59 11.32 8.13
CA ALA A 16 -14.51 12.19 8.58
C ALA A 16 -14.83 13.67 8.35
N LEU A 17 -15.35 14.05 7.17
CA LEU A 17 -15.75 15.42 6.87
C LEU A 17 -16.95 15.87 7.73
N MET A 18 -17.95 15.00 7.89
CA MET A 18 -19.12 15.28 8.73
C MET A 18 -18.74 15.51 10.18
N PHE A 19 -17.86 14.69 10.76
CA PHE A 19 -17.39 14.86 12.13
C PHE A 19 -16.35 15.97 12.30
N ALA A 20 -15.52 16.25 11.29
CA ALA A 20 -14.50 17.29 11.34
C ALA A 20 -15.03 18.71 11.05
N VAL A 21 -16.13 18.83 10.31
CA VAL A 21 -16.71 20.13 9.91
C VAL A 21 -18.17 20.25 10.35
N GLY A 22 -19.00 19.26 10.05
CA GLY A 22 -20.44 19.30 10.34
C GLY A 22 -20.75 19.36 11.83
N VAL A 23 -20.15 18.50 12.63
CA VAL A 23 -20.36 18.47 14.09
C VAL A 23 -19.88 19.76 14.78
N PRO A 24 -18.68 20.30 14.51
CA PRO A 24 -18.28 21.60 15.02
C PRO A 24 -19.25 22.71 14.63
N VAL A 25 -19.67 22.80 13.37
CA VAL A 25 -20.60 23.85 12.91
C VAL A 25 -21.95 23.73 13.63
N MET A 26 -22.46 22.50 13.82
CA MET A 26 -23.70 22.29 14.58
C MET A 26 -23.53 22.64 16.06
N ILE A 27 -22.42 22.24 16.70
CA ILE A 27 -22.16 22.54 18.11
C ILE A 27 -21.98 24.05 18.30
N TYR A 28 -21.17 24.71 17.47
CA TYR A 28 -20.96 26.15 17.57
C TYR A 28 -22.19 26.97 17.16
N GLY A 29 -23.04 26.44 16.27
CA GLY A 29 -24.28 27.09 15.84
C GLY A 29 -25.48 26.87 16.78
N GLN A 30 -25.40 25.91 17.72
CA GLN A 30 -26.49 25.57 18.64
C GLN A 30 -26.12 25.76 20.12
N ALA A 31 -24.84 25.91 20.45
CA ALA A 31 -24.41 26.08 21.83
C ALA A 31 -24.87 27.44 22.38
N SER A 32 -25.48 27.41 23.57
CA SER A 32 -25.75 28.60 24.38
C SER A 32 -24.41 29.17 24.86
N TYR A 33 -23.90 30.15 24.12
CA TYR A 33 -22.73 30.94 24.53
C TYR A 33 -23.19 32.17 25.34
N PRO A 34 -22.49 32.53 26.44
CA PRO A 34 -21.24 31.95 26.96
C PRO A 34 -21.44 30.60 27.68
N VAL A 35 -20.37 29.78 27.74
CA VAL A 35 -20.41 28.47 28.43
C VAL A 35 -20.66 28.69 29.93
N PRO A 36 -21.73 28.11 30.51
CA PRO A 36 -22.05 28.24 31.93
C PRO A 36 -20.88 27.86 32.83
N LEU A 37 -20.72 28.55 33.96
CA LEU A 37 -19.60 28.32 34.89
C LEU A 37 -19.55 26.87 35.41
N GLU A 38 -20.72 26.25 35.60
CA GLU A 38 -20.88 24.86 36.03
C GLU A 38 -20.40 23.82 34.99
N ALA A 39 -20.39 24.18 33.71
CA ALA A 39 -19.93 23.31 32.63
C ALA A 39 -18.43 23.45 32.36
N ARG A 40 -17.75 24.38 33.04
CA ARG A 40 -16.31 24.61 32.91
C ARG A 40 -15.53 23.62 33.75
N ILE A 41 -14.37 23.23 33.23
CA ILE A 41 -13.46 22.32 33.90
C ILE A 41 -12.33 23.08 34.60
N ALA A 42 -11.69 22.44 35.58
CA ALA A 42 -10.57 23.01 36.31
C ALA A 42 -9.43 23.45 35.36
N PRO A 43 -8.75 24.60 35.60
CA PRO A 43 -7.73 25.13 34.69
C PRO A 43 -6.60 24.15 34.36
N ALA A 44 -6.13 23.38 35.34
CA ALA A 44 -5.11 22.37 35.12
C ALA A 44 -5.58 21.27 34.15
N TRP A 45 -6.83 20.83 34.28
CA TRP A 45 -7.44 19.83 33.40
C TRP A 45 -7.72 20.38 32.00
N ALA A 46 -8.06 21.67 31.90
CA ALA A 46 -8.16 22.34 30.61
C ALA A 46 -6.84 22.36 29.84
N LEU A 47 -5.72 22.60 30.54
CA LEU A 47 -4.40 22.60 29.91
C LEU A 47 -3.96 21.20 29.49
N THR A 48 -4.29 20.14 30.24
CA THR A 48 -4.02 18.76 29.81
C THR A 48 -4.85 18.41 28.57
N MET A 49 -6.13 18.76 28.55
CA MET A 49 -7.01 18.59 27.39
C MET A 49 -6.49 19.34 26.16
N LEU A 50 -5.97 20.55 26.35
CA LEU A 50 -5.36 21.34 25.29
C LEU A 50 -4.11 20.65 24.73
N ALA A 51 -3.22 20.18 25.60
CA ALA A 51 -2.01 19.47 25.20
C ALA A 51 -2.33 18.18 24.42
N VAL A 52 -3.33 17.42 24.88
CA VAL A 52 -3.82 16.22 24.17
C VAL A 52 -4.37 16.59 22.81
N SER A 53 -5.23 17.61 22.73
CA SER A 53 -5.82 18.08 21.49
C SER A 53 -4.74 18.48 20.47
N VAL A 54 -3.78 19.30 20.87
CA VAL A 54 -2.65 19.72 20.04
C VAL A 54 -1.82 18.50 19.60
N GLY A 55 -1.53 17.58 20.51
CA GLY A 55 -0.79 16.34 20.20
C GLY A 55 -1.49 15.47 19.16
N LEU A 56 -2.81 15.33 19.24
CA LEU A 56 -3.59 14.57 18.26
C LEU A 56 -3.53 15.22 16.87
N TRP A 57 -3.69 16.55 16.77
CA TRP A 57 -3.59 17.28 15.51
C TRP A 57 -2.19 17.24 14.89
N LEU A 58 -1.15 17.42 15.71
CA LEU A 58 0.25 17.30 15.26
C LEU A 58 0.55 15.89 14.76
N GLY A 59 0.04 14.87 15.43
CA GLY A 59 0.18 13.49 14.99
C GLY A 59 -0.51 13.23 13.65
N LEU A 60 -1.71 13.76 13.42
CA LEU A 60 -2.39 13.67 12.12
C LEU A 60 -1.59 14.38 11.02
N LEU A 61 -1.06 15.57 11.30
CA LEU A 61 -0.22 16.32 10.38
C LEU A 61 1.06 15.54 10.03
N TYR A 62 1.70 14.91 11.03
CA TYR A 62 2.86 14.05 10.81
C TYR A 62 2.52 12.88 9.87
N VAL A 63 1.42 12.17 10.12
CA VAL A 63 0.98 11.06 9.26
C VAL A 63 0.70 11.55 7.83
N TYR A 64 0.03 12.70 7.69
CA TYR A 64 -0.22 13.32 6.38
C TYR A 64 1.07 13.60 5.62
N VAL A 65 2.04 14.27 6.26
CA VAL A 65 3.33 14.63 5.63
C VAL A 65 4.12 13.38 5.27
N ASP A 66 4.25 12.41 6.19
CA ASP A 66 5.00 11.18 5.94
C ASP A 66 4.39 10.37 4.77
N THR A 67 3.07 10.20 4.75
CA THR A 67 2.42 9.28 3.82
C THR A 67 2.06 9.88 2.46
N LEU A 68 1.70 11.16 2.39
CA LEU A 68 1.22 11.78 1.15
C LEU A 68 2.24 12.71 0.49
N VAL A 69 3.09 13.36 1.27
CA VAL A 69 4.11 14.30 0.76
C VAL A 69 5.45 13.56 0.58
N LEU A 70 5.96 12.94 1.64
CA LEU A 70 7.28 12.33 1.64
C LEU A 70 7.34 10.96 0.96
N ALA A 71 6.22 10.24 0.84
CA ALA A 71 6.22 8.91 0.19
C ALA A 71 6.68 8.96 -1.28
N GLY A 72 6.21 9.94 -2.06
CA GLY A 72 6.63 10.10 -3.47
C GLY A 72 8.10 10.50 -3.61
N VAL A 73 8.59 11.35 -2.71
CA VAL A 73 10.02 11.71 -2.67
C VAL A 73 10.88 10.48 -2.35
N ARG A 74 10.46 9.66 -1.39
CA ARG A 74 11.14 8.40 -1.04
C ARG A 74 11.13 7.41 -2.21
N SER A 75 10.03 7.30 -2.95
CA SER A 75 9.97 6.39 -4.11
C SER A 75 10.90 6.82 -5.24
N VAL A 76 11.04 8.13 -5.49
CA VAL A 76 11.98 8.64 -6.51
C VAL A 76 13.43 8.48 -6.09
N ARG A 77 13.76 8.75 -4.81
CA ARG A 77 15.10 8.44 -4.29
C ARG A 77 15.43 6.96 -4.45
N ARG A 78 14.51 6.07 -4.09
CA ARG A 78 14.69 4.62 -4.30
C ARG A 78 14.87 4.26 -5.78
N MET A 79 14.11 4.87 -6.68
CA MET A 79 14.26 4.62 -8.11
C MET A 79 15.65 5.04 -8.62
N HIS A 80 16.15 6.18 -8.13
CA HIS A 80 17.51 6.64 -8.41
C HIS A 80 18.57 5.68 -7.85
N ASP A 81 18.38 5.20 -6.62
CA ASP A 81 19.26 4.20 -6.00
C ASP A 81 19.28 2.88 -6.80
N ILE A 82 18.13 2.43 -7.32
CA ILE A 82 18.04 1.25 -8.19
C ILE A 82 18.76 1.48 -9.52
N LEU A 83 18.61 2.65 -10.13
CA LEU A 83 19.26 2.96 -11.40
C LEU A 83 20.79 3.06 -11.26
N THR A 84 21.29 3.59 -10.15
CA THR A 84 22.73 3.77 -9.91
C THR A 84 23.39 2.52 -9.35
N CYS A 85 22.80 1.92 -8.32
CA CYS A 85 23.41 0.84 -7.55
C CYS A 85 22.74 -0.52 -7.75
N GLY A 86 21.59 -0.59 -8.45
CA GLY A 86 20.84 -1.83 -8.65
C GLY A 86 21.63 -2.91 -9.39
N GLU A 87 21.19 -4.15 -9.20
CA GLU A 87 21.80 -5.30 -9.85
C GLU A 87 21.29 -5.43 -11.29
N PRO A 88 22.17 -5.50 -12.31
CA PRO A 88 21.75 -5.54 -13.70
C PRO A 88 21.11 -6.89 -14.05
N ARG A 89 20.03 -6.83 -14.83
CA ARG A 89 19.31 -7.98 -15.40
C ARG A 89 18.79 -7.64 -16.78
N ASN A 90 18.64 -8.66 -17.62
CA ASN A 90 17.95 -8.52 -18.90
C ASN A 90 16.49 -8.92 -18.73
N ALA A 91 15.58 -8.01 -19.07
CA ALA A 91 14.15 -8.20 -18.96
C ALA A 91 13.52 -8.39 -20.35
N LEU A 92 12.88 -9.53 -20.58
CA LEU A 92 12.15 -9.84 -21.80
C LEU A 92 10.74 -9.26 -21.72
N ILE A 93 10.32 -8.54 -22.76
CA ILE A 93 8.95 -8.02 -22.86
C ILE A 93 8.02 -9.15 -23.31
N GLU A 94 7.18 -9.65 -22.41
CA GLU A 94 6.15 -10.65 -22.74
C GLU A 94 4.87 -10.01 -23.27
N GLN A 95 4.51 -8.84 -22.75
CA GLN A 95 3.25 -8.17 -23.10
C GLN A 95 3.39 -6.65 -23.00
N VAL A 96 2.73 -5.95 -23.92
CA VAL A 96 2.62 -4.48 -23.93
C VAL A 96 1.15 -4.11 -24.01
N VAL A 97 0.68 -3.27 -23.08
CA VAL A 97 -0.69 -2.76 -23.06
C VAL A 97 -0.64 -1.24 -22.99
N CYS A 98 -1.25 -0.56 -23.96
CA CYS A 98 -1.45 0.89 -23.90
C CYS A 98 -2.54 1.21 -22.89
N LEU A 99 -2.22 2.06 -21.90
CA LEU A 99 -3.19 2.52 -20.92
C LEU A 99 -3.98 3.72 -21.47
N PRO A 100 -5.25 3.87 -21.07
CA PRO A 100 -6.02 5.05 -21.43
C PRO A 100 -5.44 6.29 -20.75
N GLY A 101 -5.19 7.34 -21.54
CA GLY A 101 -4.61 8.61 -21.09
C GLY A 101 -3.22 8.87 -21.67
N SER A 102 -2.74 10.09 -21.48
CA SER A 102 -1.37 10.50 -21.79
C SER A 102 -0.80 11.32 -20.64
N VAL A 103 0.50 11.25 -20.45
CA VAL A 103 1.24 12.09 -19.49
C VAL A 103 2.13 12.99 -20.33
N ASP A 104 1.93 14.31 -20.21
CA ASP A 104 2.65 15.32 -20.99
C ASP A 104 2.60 15.08 -22.52
N GLY A 105 1.46 14.56 -23.00
CA GLY A 105 1.24 14.24 -24.42
C GLY A 105 1.84 12.91 -24.88
N PHE A 106 2.53 12.17 -24.00
CA PHE A 106 3.12 10.88 -24.30
C PHE A 106 2.23 9.70 -23.86
N PRO A 107 2.20 8.60 -24.64
CA PRO A 107 1.41 7.43 -24.30
C PRO A 107 1.97 6.72 -23.06
N GLN A 108 1.06 6.23 -22.21
CA GLN A 108 1.39 5.41 -21.06
C GLN A 108 1.29 3.92 -21.42
N LEU A 109 2.33 3.15 -21.13
CA LEU A 109 2.43 1.73 -21.41
C LEU A 109 2.51 0.94 -20.11
N ARG A 110 1.80 -0.19 -20.06
CA ARG A 110 2.01 -1.24 -19.07
C ARG A 110 2.73 -2.40 -19.75
N LEU A 111 3.96 -2.64 -19.31
CA LEU A 111 4.81 -3.72 -19.79
C LEU A 111 4.75 -4.87 -18.78
N ARG A 112 4.63 -6.09 -19.28
CA ARG A 112 4.90 -7.29 -18.49
C ARG A 112 6.27 -7.83 -18.88
N LEU A 113 7.14 -7.94 -17.90
CA LEU A 113 8.56 -8.23 -18.09
C LEU A 113 8.92 -9.54 -17.41
N ALA A 114 9.60 -10.43 -18.12
CA ALA A 114 10.16 -11.67 -17.58
C ALA A 114 11.68 -11.53 -17.38
N PHE A 115 12.17 -11.88 -16.19
CA PHE A 115 13.58 -11.79 -15.84
C PHE A 115 13.92 -12.70 -14.66
N ASP A 116 15.20 -12.98 -14.47
CA ASP A 116 15.66 -13.69 -13.29
C ASP A 116 15.79 -12.74 -12.10
N ASN A 117 15.27 -13.17 -10.96
CA ASN A 117 15.35 -12.43 -9.71
C ASN A 117 16.80 -12.39 -9.16
N LEU A 118 17.00 -11.84 -7.95
CA LEU A 118 18.34 -11.75 -7.35
C LEU A 118 18.98 -13.12 -7.08
N SER A 119 18.16 -14.15 -6.91
CA SER A 119 18.57 -15.53 -6.65
C SER A 119 18.57 -16.40 -7.92
N GLY A 120 18.43 -15.81 -9.11
CA GLY A 120 18.44 -16.54 -10.39
C GLY A 120 17.14 -17.30 -10.69
N THR A 121 16.05 -17.00 -9.98
CA THR A 121 14.74 -17.63 -10.22
C THR A 121 13.94 -16.80 -11.23
N PRO A 122 13.39 -17.41 -12.30
CA PRO A 122 12.65 -16.69 -13.33
C PRO A 122 11.30 -16.22 -12.81
N ILE A 123 11.08 -14.91 -12.81
CA ILE A 123 9.84 -14.24 -12.38
C ILE A 123 9.31 -13.31 -13.47
N THR A 124 8.03 -12.93 -13.38
CA THR A 124 7.46 -11.87 -14.22
C THR A 124 6.97 -10.72 -13.37
N ASP A 125 7.20 -9.46 -13.74
CA ASP A 125 6.61 -8.30 -13.06
C ASP A 125 6.04 -7.29 -14.04
N GLU A 126 5.07 -6.51 -13.56
CA GLU A 126 4.44 -5.45 -14.35
C GLU A 126 5.08 -4.10 -14.03
N LEU A 127 5.46 -3.37 -15.08
CA LEU A 127 5.99 -2.02 -15.00
C LEU A 127 5.11 -1.08 -15.81
N VAL A 128 4.70 0.03 -15.21
CA VAL A 128 4.02 1.12 -15.92
C VAL A 128 5.02 2.24 -16.19
N LEU A 129 5.11 2.67 -17.44
CA LEU A 129 5.99 3.75 -17.87
C LEU A 129 5.33 4.67 -18.89
N VAL A 130 5.94 5.82 -19.11
CA VAL A 130 5.56 6.77 -20.16
C VAL A 130 6.60 6.67 -21.28
N ASP A 131 6.14 6.44 -22.52
CA ASP A 131 7.06 6.37 -23.65
C ASP A 131 7.27 7.76 -24.25
N SER A 132 8.37 8.41 -23.88
CA SER A 132 8.76 9.72 -24.41
C SER A 132 9.20 9.68 -25.89
N LYS A 133 9.44 8.49 -26.46
CA LYS A 133 9.94 8.31 -27.84
C LYS A 133 9.23 7.14 -28.54
N PRO A 134 7.89 7.23 -28.74
CA PRO A 134 7.10 6.12 -29.29
C PRO A 134 7.51 5.74 -30.72
N MET A 135 7.99 6.72 -31.50
CA MET A 135 8.45 6.49 -32.87
C MET A 135 9.69 5.57 -32.96
N GLN A 136 10.43 5.40 -31.87
CA GLN A 136 11.61 4.52 -31.82
C GLN A 136 11.24 3.04 -31.64
N ARG A 137 9.96 2.71 -31.41
CA ARG A 137 9.47 1.33 -31.22
C ARG A 137 10.32 0.52 -30.24
N ARG A 138 10.66 1.15 -29.11
CA ARG A 138 11.56 0.57 -28.10
C ARG A 138 10.91 -0.58 -27.32
N TYR A 139 9.58 -0.54 -27.21
CA TYR A 139 8.80 -1.47 -26.39
C TYR A 139 7.94 -2.35 -27.29
N GLU A 140 8.53 -3.44 -27.78
CA GLU A 140 7.84 -4.45 -28.59
C GLU A 140 7.97 -5.83 -27.91
N VAL A 141 6.94 -6.65 -28.03
CA VAL A 141 6.94 -8.02 -27.49
C VAL A 141 8.11 -8.81 -28.08
N GLY A 142 8.81 -9.56 -27.24
CA GLY A 142 9.98 -10.36 -27.62
C GLY A 142 11.31 -9.62 -27.55
N ARG A 143 11.33 -8.28 -27.39
CA ARG A 143 12.57 -7.55 -27.16
C ARG A 143 13.06 -7.70 -25.73
N THR A 144 14.37 -7.74 -25.55
CA THR A 144 15.03 -7.68 -24.25
C THR A 144 15.47 -6.25 -23.95
N LEU A 145 15.25 -5.82 -22.72
CA LEU A 145 15.64 -4.51 -22.22
C LEU A 145 16.56 -4.66 -21.01
N PRO A 146 17.61 -3.83 -20.92
CA PRO A 146 18.40 -3.77 -19.70
C PRO A 146 17.55 -3.18 -18.56
N ALA A 147 17.54 -3.90 -17.45
CA ALA A 147 16.81 -3.57 -16.24
C ALA A 147 17.76 -3.62 -15.04
N ARG A 148 17.38 -2.91 -13.98
CA ARG A 148 18.06 -2.97 -12.68
C ARG A 148 17.10 -3.35 -11.59
N LEU A 149 17.52 -4.30 -10.76
CA LEU A 149 16.79 -4.75 -9.59
C LEU A 149 17.33 -4.09 -8.33
N SER A 150 16.44 -3.80 -7.38
CA SER A 150 16.83 -3.36 -6.04
C SER A 150 17.57 -4.48 -5.32
N ARG A 151 18.75 -4.19 -4.76
CA ARG A 151 19.50 -5.15 -3.92
C ARG A 151 18.79 -5.46 -2.60
N SER A 152 17.92 -4.56 -2.15
CA SER A 152 17.10 -4.72 -0.95
C SER A 152 15.62 -4.59 -1.32
N PRO A 153 14.99 -5.67 -1.85
CA PRO A 153 13.58 -5.64 -2.20
C PRO A 153 12.71 -5.32 -0.99
N GLY A 154 11.73 -4.44 -1.18
CA GLY A 154 10.86 -3.95 -0.11
C GLY A 154 9.62 -3.24 -0.67
N PRO A 155 9.24 -2.07 -0.12
CA PRO A 155 8.16 -1.27 -0.70
C PRO A 155 8.47 -0.90 -2.16
N TYR A 156 7.44 -0.86 -3.01
CA TYR A 156 7.57 -0.45 -4.42
C TYR A 156 8.31 0.90 -4.56
N PRO A 157 9.15 1.10 -5.60
CA PRO A 157 9.51 0.16 -6.68
C PRO A 157 10.67 -0.78 -6.32
N ASN A 158 10.70 -1.98 -6.92
CA ASN A 158 11.79 -2.97 -6.76
C ASN A 158 12.61 -3.20 -8.05
N MET A 159 12.16 -2.64 -9.18
CA MET A 159 12.79 -2.80 -10.49
C MET A 159 12.59 -1.51 -11.31
N SER A 160 13.57 -1.20 -12.16
CA SER A 160 13.51 -0.10 -13.14
C SER A 160 14.20 -0.52 -14.44
N LEU A 161 13.81 0.10 -15.57
CA LEU A 161 14.51 -0.03 -16.84
C LEU A 161 15.66 0.96 -16.92
N GLU A 162 16.80 0.56 -17.51
CA GLU A 162 17.91 1.48 -17.73
C GLU A 162 17.50 2.61 -18.71
N GLY A 163 17.98 3.82 -18.44
CA GLY A 163 17.61 5.02 -19.19
C GLY A 163 16.24 5.61 -18.83
N GLY A 164 15.52 5.03 -17.86
CA GLY A 164 14.32 5.65 -17.30
C GLY A 164 14.65 6.87 -16.44
N THR A 165 13.91 7.96 -16.62
CA THR A 165 14.00 9.15 -15.77
C THR A 165 12.86 9.14 -14.74
N PRO A 166 13.17 8.98 -13.44
CA PRO A 166 12.13 9.06 -12.42
C PRO A 166 11.68 10.52 -12.28
N GLU A 167 10.42 10.78 -12.59
CA GLU A 167 9.83 12.11 -12.48
C GLU A 167 8.79 12.16 -11.36
N ILE A 168 8.82 13.27 -10.61
CA ILE A 168 7.77 13.61 -9.66
C ILE A 168 6.85 14.59 -10.35
N ASN A 169 5.55 14.31 -10.30
CA ASN A 169 4.57 15.30 -10.70
C ASN A 169 4.55 16.45 -9.67
N HIS A 170 5.32 17.51 -9.94
CA HIS A 170 5.46 18.68 -9.08
C HIS A 170 4.13 19.35 -8.79
N SER A 171 3.19 19.39 -9.75
CA SER A 171 1.85 19.95 -9.56
C SER A 171 1.09 19.21 -8.48
N THR A 172 1.10 17.87 -8.50
CA THR A 172 0.43 17.07 -7.46
C THR A 172 1.10 17.21 -6.10
N LEU A 173 2.43 17.34 -6.05
CA LEU A 173 3.18 17.57 -4.80
C LEU A 173 2.83 18.94 -4.21
N TRP A 174 2.81 19.98 -5.05
CA TRP A 174 2.47 21.34 -4.63
C TRP A 174 1.02 21.44 -4.18
N LEU A 175 0.09 20.81 -4.90
CA LEU A 175 -1.31 20.70 -4.49
C LEU A 175 -1.44 20.06 -3.11
N ARG A 176 -0.74 18.94 -2.86
CA ARG A 176 -0.73 18.29 -1.53
C ARG A 176 -0.12 19.21 -0.47
N ALA A 177 1.02 19.83 -0.74
CA ALA A 177 1.63 20.77 0.20
C ALA A 177 0.66 21.90 0.57
N SER A 178 -0.01 22.49 -0.42
CA SER A 178 -1.00 23.56 -0.21
C SER A 178 -2.24 23.09 0.56
N ILE A 179 -2.71 21.86 0.32
CA ILE A 179 -3.78 21.25 1.14
C ILE A 179 -3.30 21.10 2.60
N GLY A 180 -2.06 20.68 2.83
CA GLY A 180 -1.48 20.58 4.17
C GLY A 180 -1.40 21.94 4.88
N VAL A 181 -0.96 22.99 4.18
CA VAL A 181 -0.92 24.36 4.71
C VAL A 181 -2.34 24.87 5.03
N LEU A 182 -3.29 24.66 4.12
CA LEU A 182 -4.69 25.00 4.35
C LEU A 182 -5.27 24.27 5.57
N PHE A 183 -4.96 22.99 5.73
CA PHE A 183 -5.38 22.21 6.88
C PHE A 183 -4.83 22.79 8.20
N VAL A 184 -3.55 23.13 8.25
CA VAL A 184 -2.96 23.80 9.43
C VAL A 184 -3.65 25.14 9.70
N ALA A 185 -3.90 25.95 8.66
CA ALA A 185 -4.59 27.23 8.79
C ALA A 185 -6.02 27.09 9.32
N VAL A 186 -6.77 26.09 8.85
CA VAL A 186 -8.12 25.79 9.34
C VAL A 186 -8.09 25.38 10.81
N VAL A 187 -7.19 24.48 11.20
CA VAL A 187 -7.05 24.04 12.60
C VAL A 187 -6.66 25.21 13.50
N ALA A 188 -5.64 25.98 13.12
CA ALA A 188 -5.21 27.16 13.86
C ALA A 188 -6.33 28.20 13.99
N SER A 189 -7.10 28.43 12.92
CA SER A 189 -8.26 29.32 12.95
C SER A 189 -9.34 28.80 13.90
N ALA A 190 -9.59 27.48 13.95
CA ALA A 190 -10.54 26.89 14.88
C ALA A 190 -10.12 27.11 16.35
N TYR A 191 -8.83 26.98 16.67
CA TYR A 191 -8.31 27.34 18.00
C TYR A 191 -8.50 28.83 18.30
N GLY A 192 -8.20 29.71 17.35
CA GLY A 192 -8.38 31.15 17.49
C GLY A 192 -9.84 31.54 17.73
N VAL A 193 -10.76 31.02 16.92
CA VAL A 193 -12.20 31.25 17.05
C VAL A 193 -12.72 30.72 18.39
N ALA A 194 -12.33 29.50 18.78
CA ALA A 194 -12.73 28.94 20.08
C ALA A 194 -12.21 29.80 21.25
N TRP A 195 -10.98 30.28 21.16
CA TRP A 195 -10.42 31.20 22.16
C TRP A 195 -11.20 32.51 22.23
N HIS A 196 -11.44 33.17 21.09
CA HIS A 196 -12.13 34.45 21.06
C HIS A 196 -13.58 34.37 21.55
N LEU A 197 -14.29 33.28 21.25
CA LEU A 197 -15.71 33.13 21.59
C LEU A 197 -15.97 32.58 23.00
N GLN A 198 -14.99 31.90 23.62
CA GLN A 198 -15.28 31.07 24.82
C GLN A 198 -14.33 31.31 26.01
N ASN A 199 -13.25 32.06 25.81
CA ASN A 199 -12.28 32.34 26.87
C ASN A 199 -12.95 33.00 28.08
N ASP A 200 -13.82 33.99 27.87
CA ASP A 200 -14.55 34.74 28.92
C ASP A 200 -13.65 35.19 30.11
N GLY A 201 -12.36 35.43 29.86
CA GLY A 201 -11.36 35.76 30.89
C GLY A 201 -10.89 34.59 31.77
N LEU A 202 -11.42 33.38 31.55
CA LEU A 202 -11.18 32.17 32.34
C LEU A 202 -10.27 31.14 31.63
N GLY A 203 -9.63 31.51 30.53
CA GLY A 203 -8.71 30.65 29.78
C GLY A 203 -9.41 29.52 29.02
N TRP A 204 -8.70 28.41 28.85
CA TRP A 204 -9.19 27.21 28.14
C TRP A 204 -10.21 26.38 28.95
N THR A 205 -10.77 26.89 30.04
CA THR A 205 -11.67 26.14 30.94
C THR A 205 -12.96 25.65 30.28
N PHE A 206 -13.28 26.15 29.08
CA PHE A 206 -14.35 25.67 28.20
C PHE A 206 -14.00 24.35 27.46
N LEU A 207 -12.73 23.94 27.42
CA LEU A 207 -12.24 22.80 26.64
C LEU A 207 -12.53 21.46 27.33
N SER A 208 -13.78 21.02 27.29
CA SER A 208 -14.18 19.70 27.78
C SER A 208 -13.88 18.58 26.76
N LEU A 209 -13.99 17.32 27.20
CA LEU A 209 -13.89 16.12 26.33
C LEU A 209 -14.84 16.17 25.12
N GLY A 210 -15.98 16.84 25.28
CA GLY A 210 -16.99 17.02 24.24
C GLY A 210 -16.62 18.06 23.19
N HIS A 211 -15.54 18.82 23.41
CA HIS A 211 -15.24 19.98 22.57
C HIS A 211 -14.78 19.55 21.17
N PRO A 212 -15.24 20.23 20.11
CA PRO A 212 -14.86 19.93 18.72
C PRO A 212 -13.35 19.77 18.48
N LEU A 213 -12.54 20.64 19.10
CA LEU A 213 -11.07 20.56 18.99
C LEU A 213 -10.48 19.22 19.47
N LEU A 214 -11.18 18.47 20.32
CA LEU A 214 -10.77 17.14 20.80
C LEU A 214 -11.46 16.00 20.07
N ILE A 215 -12.78 16.08 19.87
CA ILE A 215 -13.53 15.00 19.21
C ILE A 215 -13.08 14.82 17.77
N CYS A 216 -12.93 15.92 17.01
CA CYS A 216 -12.58 15.85 15.60
C CYS A 216 -11.27 15.10 15.33
N PRO A 217 -10.13 15.46 15.96
CA PRO A 217 -8.89 14.73 15.69
C PRO A 217 -8.94 13.30 16.25
N LEU A 218 -9.67 13.03 17.34
CA LEU A 218 -9.85 11.68 17.87
C LEU A 218 -10.58 10.78 16.86
N VAL A 219 -11.67 11.26 16.28
CA VAL A 219 -12.42 10.56 15.24
C VAL A 219 -11.55 10.33 14.00
N LEU A 220 -10.79 11.35 13.56
CA LEU A 220 -9.82 11.20 12.46
C LEU A 220 -8.76 10.14 12.76
N TRP A 221 -8.30 10.04 14.01
CA TRP A 221 -7.36 8.98 14.43
C TRP A 221 -7.97 7.58 14.34
N VAL A 222 -9.25 7.40 14.69
CA VAL A 222 -9.95 6.11 14.48
C VAL A 222 -9.91 5.72 13.01
N PHE A 223 -10.13 6.66 12.09
CA PHE A 223 -10.01 6.40 10.65
C PHE A 223 -8.59 6.06 10.22
N VAL A 224 -7.59 6.81 10.67
CA VAL A 224 -6.18 6.54 10.35
C VAL A 224 -5.77 5.14 10.83
N VAL A 225 -6.15 4.76 12.05
CA VAL A 225 -5.86 3.42 12.60
C VAL A 225 -6.62 2.35 11.82
N GLY A 226 -7.91 2.55 11.54
CA GLY A 226 -8.73 1.62 10.76
C GLY A 226 -8.14 1.34 9.37
N ILE A 227 -7.77 2.41 8.64
CA ILE A 227 -7.11 2.30 7.33
C ILE A 227 -5.75 1.60 7.46
N ARG A 228 -4.95 1.91 8.49
CA ARG A 228 -3.65 1.25 8.71
C ARG A 228 -3.80 -0.24 9.02
N LEU A 229 -4.81 -0.64 9.79
CA LEU A 229 -5.08 -2.05 10.07
C LEU A 229 -5.52 -2.80 8.81
N LEU A 230 -6.38 -2.16 7.98
CA LEU A 230 -6.76 -2.70 6.68
C LEU A 230 -5.55 -2.81 5.74
N MET A 231 -4.72 -1.77 5.66
CA MET A 231 -3.51 -1.77 4.85
C MET A 231 -2.46 -2.76 5.36
N ARG A 232 -2.33 -3.00 6.68
CA ARG A 232 -1.43 -4.03 7.21
C ARG A 232 -1.80 -5.43 6.71
N ARG A 233 -3.09 -5.72 6.57
CA ARG A 233 -3.54 -6.98 5.96
C ARG A 233 -3.15 -7.07 4.48
N LEU A 234 -3.13 -5.95 3.77
CA LEU A 234 -2.67 -5.87 2.37
C LEU A 234 -1.13 -5.82 2.26
N GLN A 235 -0.41 -5.27 3.24
CA GLN A 235 1.06 -5.22 3.26
C GLN A 235 1.73 -6.58 3.49
N ALA A 236 0.96 -7.62 3.84
CA ALA A 236 1.39 -9.01 3.62
C ALA A 236 1.91 -9.20 2.18
N ASP A 237 1.34 -8.48 1.21
CA ASP A 237 1.78 -8.45 -0.18
C ASP A 237 3.12 -7.75 -0.38
N ALA A 238 3.50 -6.74 0.43
CA ALA A 238 4.82 -6.12 0.30
C ALA A 238 5.94 -7.08 0.72
N ALA A 239 5.67 -7.87 1.76
CA ALA A 239 6.56 -8.91 2.21
C ALA A 239 6.61 -10.04 1.16
N ALA A 240 5.47 -10.47 0.61
CA ALA A 240 5.41 -11.45 -0.49
C ALA A 240 6.10 -10.93 -1.78
N ASN A 241 5.96 -9.64 -2.09
CA ASN A 241 6.65 -9.00 -3.19
C ASN A 241 8.16 -8.99 -2.98
N ALA A 242 8.65 -8.69 -1.77
CA ALA A 242 10.07 -8.81 -1.47
C ALA A 242 10.57 -10.26 -1.66
N LEU A 243 9.76 -11.25 -1.27
CA LEU A 243 10.05 -12.67 -1.48
C LEU A 243 10.13 -13.04 -2.97
N LYS A 244 9.28 -12.47 -3.83
CA LYS A 244 9.35 -12.66 -5.29
C LYS A 244 10.72 -12.29 -5.86
N TYR A 245 11.29 -11.17 -5.40
CA TYR A 245 12.55 -10.63 -5.93
C TYR A 245 13.83 -11.26 -5.34
N ARG A 246 13.78 -11.83 -4.13
CA ARG A 246 14.95 -12.41 -3.44
C ARG A 246 14.87 -13.90 -3.20
N GLY A 247 13.70 -14.50 -3.33
CA GLY A 247 13.48 -15.89 -2.96
C GLY A 247 14.08 -16.86 -3.96
N VAL A 248 14.35 -18.07 -3.50
CA VAL A 248 14.91 -19.15 -4.31
C VAL A 248 13.76 -20.05 -4.78
N GLY A 249 13.69 -20.26 -6.09
CA GLY A 249 12.73 -21.17 -6.71
C GLY A 249 13.15 -22.63 -6.52
N THR A 250 12.21 -23.49 -6.13
CA THR A 250 12.42 -24.94 -6.06
C THR A 250 11.12 -25.70 -6.35
N VAL A 251 11.23 -27.00 -6.55
CA VAL A 251 10.08 -27.90 -6.68
C VAL A 251 9.84 -28.54 -5.33
N ALA A 252 8.67 -28.28 -4.74
CA ALA A 252 8.22 -28.96 -3.54
C ALA A 252 7.38 -30.18 -3.90
N ILE A 253 7.51 -31.22 -3.08
CA ILE A 253 6.61 -32.38 -3.06
C ILE A 253 5.45 -32.04 -2.14
N ILE A 254 4.24 -32.35 -2.57
CA ILE A 254 3.03 -32.14 -1.80
C ILE A 254 2.79 -33.41 -0.98
N ASP A 255 2.97 -33.33 0.34
CA ASP A 255 2.75 -34.48 1.23
C ASP A 255 1.25 -34.63 1.55
N ASP A 256 0.50 -33.53 1.67
CA ASP A 256 -0.95 -33.55 1.94
C ASP A 256 -1.65 -32.27 1.43
N VAL A 257 -2.92 -32.40 1.06
CA VAL A 257 -3.81 -31.30 0.64
C VAL A 257 -5.13 -31.41 1.37
N ARG A 258 -5.48 -30.43 2.21
CA ARG A 258 -6.71 -30.45 3.00
C ARG A 258 -7.46 -29.13 2.96
N GLN A 259 -8.78 -29.19 3.02
CA GLN A 259 -9.60 -28.01 3.20
C GLN A 259 -9.57 -27.57 4.67
N THR A 260 -9.44 -26.27 4.91
CA THR A 260 -9.35 -25.69 6.26
C THR A 260 -10.72 -25.40 6.89
N GLY A 261 -11.80 -25.54 6.12
CA GLY A 261 -13.15 -25.15 6.53
C GLY A 261 -13.44 -23.64 6.45
N ALA A 262 -12.42 -22.81 6.17
CA ALA A 262 -12.61 -21.38 5.93
C ALA A 262 -13.03 -21.11 4.48
N PHE A 263 -13.96 -20.17 4.28
CA PHE A 263 -14.45 -19.76 2.97
C PHE A 263 -14.32 -18.24 2.79
N PHE A 264 -14.05 -17.81 1.57
CA PHE A 264 -14.11 -16.40 1.17
C PHE A 264 -14.85 -16.30 -0.15
N ASN A 265 -15.97 -15.57 -0.18
CA ASN A 265 -16.86 -15.50 -1.35
C ASN A 265 -17.22 -16.89 -1.90
N GLU A 266 -17.62 -17.81 -1.01
CA GLU A 266 -17.96 -19.21 -1.33
C GLU A 266 -16.79 -20.05 -1.90
N GLN A 267 -15.59 -19.48 -2.00
CA GLN A 267 -14.39 -20.22 -2.39
C GLN A 267 -13.71 -20.79 -1.15
N PRO A 268 -13.46 -22.12 -1.08
CA PRO A 268 -12.81 -22.75 0.05
C PRO A 268 -11.33 -22.39 0.12
N GLN A 269 -10.82 -22.31 1.34
CA GLN A 269 -9.39 -22.25 1.61
C GLN A 269 -8.82 -23.66 1.74
N VAL A 270 -7.84 -23.94 0.89
CA VAL A 270 -7.08 -25.19 0.85
C VAL A 270 -5.70 -24.96 1.46
N GLU A 271 -5.26 -25.89 2.27
CA GLU A 271 -3.94 -25.97 2.87
C GLU A 271 -3.11 -27.05 2.17
N PHE A 272 -1.91 -26.67 1.73
CA PHE A 272 -0.91 -27.53 1.12
C PHE A 272 0.22 -27.76 2.11
N GLN A 273 0.46 -29.00 2.48
CA GLN A 273 1.62 -29.41 3.25
C GLN A 273 2.72 -29.81 2.28
N LEU A 274 3.84 -29.11 2.34
CA LEU A 274 4.91 -29.18 1.35
C LEU A 274 6.21 -29.63 2.00
N ARG A 275 6.97 -30.43 1.27
CA ARG A 275 8.35 -30.80 1.60
C ARG A 275 9.26 -30.48 0.42
N PHE A 276 10.38 -29.83 0.71
CA PHE A 276 11.37 -29.45 -0.31
C PHE A 276 12.77 -29.50 0.29
N THR A 277 13.77 -29.45 -0.59
CA THR A 277 15.17 -29.35 -0.17
C THR A 277 15.64 -27.91 -0.39
N ASP A 278 16.24 -27.31 0.63
CA ASP A 278 16.80 -25.96 0.52
C ASP A 278 18.15 -25.95 -0.22
N ALA A 279 18.70 -24.76 -0.45
CA ALA A 279 19.96 -24.57 -1.15
C ALA A 279 21.16 -25.19 -0.41
N ALA A 280 21.03 -25.47 0.88
CA ALA A 280 22.05 -26.15 1.70
C ALA A 280 21.87 -27.67 1.71
N GLY A 281 20.91 -28.21 0.96
CA GLY A 281 20.62 -29.64 0.92
C GLY A 281 19.79 -30.16 2.10
N GLN A 282 19.26 -29.28 2.96
CA GLN A 282 18.47 -29.70 4.12
C GLN A 282 16.98 -29.86 3.76
N PRO A 283 16.32 -30.91 4.25
CA PRO A 283 14.89 -31.09 4.05
C PRO A 283 14.10 -30.11 4.90
N GLN A 284 13.22 -29.35 4.26
CA GLN A 284 12.35 -28.36 4.89
C GLN A 284 10.88 -28.76 4.70
N ARG A 285 10.06 -28.36 5.67
CA ARG A 285 8.60 -28.47 5.58
C ARG A 285 7.96 -27.11 5.68
N ALA A 286 6.96 -26.86 4.86
CA ALA A 286 6.22 -25.62 4.85
C ALA A 286 4.74 -25.85 4.58
N VAL A 287 3.94 -24.84 4.92
CA VAL A 287 2.50 -24.86 4.73
C VAL A 287 2.07 -23.64 3.95
N ILE A 288 1.34 -23.85 2.85
CA ILE A 288 0.75 -22.77 2.05
C ILE A 288 -0.76 -22.87 2.14
N ARG A 289 -1.42 -21.75 2.44
CA ARG A 289 -2.89 -21.66 2.46
C ARG A 289 -3.37 -20.74 1.36
N ARG A 290 -4.35 -21.19 0.56
CA ARG A 290 -4.87 -20.43 -0.57
C ARG A 290 -6.37 -20.65 -0.76
N TYR A 291 -7.08 -19.60 -1.14
CA TYR A 291 -8.45 -19.70 -1.63
C TYR A 291 -8.42 -20.15 -3.09
N VAL A 292 -9.11 -21.25 -3.38
CA VAL A 292 -9.17 -21.85 -4.72
C VAL A 292 -10.62 -21.81 -5.21
N PRO A 293 -10.89 -21.37 -6.45
CA PRO A 293 -12.22 -21.42 -7.03
C PRO A 293 -12.78 -22.85 -7.01
N LEU A 294 -14.10 -23.01 -6.80
CA LEU A 294 -14.74 -24.34 -6.75
C LEU A 294 -14.47 -25.17 -8.00
N ILE A 295 -14.49 -24.53 -9.17
CA ILE A 295 -14.26 -25.18 -10.46
C ILE A 295 -12.84 -25.74 -10.59
N ASP A 296 -11.87 -25.16 -9.88
CA ASP A 296 -10.46 -25.55 -9.94
C ASP A 296 -10.08 -26.56 -8.84
N LEU A 297 -11.01 -26.96 -7.96
CA LEU A 297 -10.73 -27.93 -6.89
C LEU A 297 -10.28 -29.29 -7.43
N ALA A 298 -10.83 -29.71 -8.57
CA ALA A 298 -10.50 -30.99 -9.19
C ALA A 298 -9.12 -30.97 -9.89
N THR A 299 -8.62 -29.80 -10.26
CA THR A 299 -7.36 -29.59 -10.99
C THR A 299 -6.20 -29.16 -10.09
N ILE A 300 -6.39 -29.22 -8.77
CA ILE A 300 -5.32 -28.91 -7.81
C ILE A 300 -4.17 -29.93 -7.97
N PRO A 301 -2.92 -29.46 -8.16
CA PRO A 301 -1.77 -30.37 -8.23
C PRO A 301 -1.61 -31.12 -6.90
N ARG A 302 -1.37 -32.44 -6.99
CA ARG A 302 -1.26 -33.33 -5.82
C ARG A 302 0.13 -33.91 -5.60
N GLU A 303 1.01 -33.81 -6.58
CA GLU A 303 2.34 -34.45 -6.51
C GLU A 303 3.43 -33.42 -6.24
N THR A 304 3.54 -32.41 -7.10
CA THR A 304 4.59 -31.39 -7.01
C THR A 304 4.05 -29.99 -7.27
N MET A 305 4.70 -29.00 -6.68
CA MET A 305 4.40 -27.59 -6.85
C MET A 305 5.68 -26.78 -6.90
N ARG A 306 5.78 -25.86 -7.87
CA ARG A 306 6.87 -24.87 -7.87
C ARG A 306 6.58 -23.78 -6.83
N ILE A 307 7.59 -23.55 -6.00
CA ILE A 307 7.53 -22.60 -4.90
C ILE A 307 8.74 -21.67 -4.93
N ILE A 308 8.59 -20.52 -4.31
CA ILE A 308 9.66 -19.59 -4.00
C ILE A 308 9.74 -19.49 -2.47
N TYR A 309 10.90 -19.79 -1.90
CA TYR A 309 11.12 -19.72 -0.45
C TYR A 309 12.18 -18.68 -0.09
N ASP A 310 12.14 -18.19 1.15
CA ASP A 310 13.12 -17.25 1.67
C ASP A 310 14.36 -18.01 2.18
N PRO A 311 15.56 -17.81 1.61
CA PRO A 311 16.75 -18.52 2.05
C PRO A 311 17.12 -18.21 3.51
N GLY A 312 16.76 -17.02 4.03
CA GLY A 312 16.99 -16.67 5.44
C GLY A 312 15.94 -17.23 6.40
N ASN A 313 14.79 -17.67 5.89
CA ASN A 313 13.74 -18.32 6.68
C ASN A 313 12.94 -19.30 5.81
N PRO A 314 13.37 -20.57 5.70
CA PRO A 314 12.75 -21.55 4.79
C PRO A 314 11.29 -21.86 5.06
N SER A 315 10.77 -21.56 6.27
CA SER A 315 9.33 -21.70 6.56
C SER A 315 8.45 -20.71 5.78
N ARG A 316 9.05 -19.64 5.27
CA ARG A 316 8.36 -18.60 4.52
C ARG A 316 8.40 -18.89 3.03
N VAL A 317 7.26 -19.38 2.54
CA VAL A 317 7.14 -19.92 1.19
C VAL A 317 5.92 -19.33 0.49
N GLN A 318 6.03 -19.13 -0.82
CA GLN A 318 4.93 -18.77 -1.69
C GLN A 318 4.90 -19.66 -2.93
N MET A 319 3.72 -19.89 -3.49
CA MET A 319 3.57 -20.57 -4.77
C MET A 319 4.15 -19.69 -5.89
N ASP A 320 4.90 -20.30 -6.79
CA ASP A 320 5.35 -19.63 -8.02
C ASP A 320 4.16 -19.52 -8.99
N GLN A 321 3.45 -18.39 -8.91
CA GLN A 321 2.30 -18.12 -9.78
C GLN A 321 2.70 -17.98 -11.24
N ASP A 322 3.94 -17.55 -11.53
CA ASP A 322 4.44 -17.37 -12.88
C ASP A 322 4.75 -18.71 -13.53
N ALA A 323 5.35 -19.64 -12.79
CA ALA A 323 5.54 -21.00 -13.29
C ALA A 323 4.21 -21.76 -13.45
N ALA A 324 3.27 -21.58 -12.53
CA ALA A 324 1.94 -22.16 -12.68
C ALA A 324 1.30 -21.68 -13.99
N ARG A 325 1.28 -20.37 -14.24
CA ARG A 325 0.70 -19.80 -15.46
C ARG A 325 1.41 -20.24 -16.73
N ARG A 326 2.74 -20.38 -16.72
CA ARG A 326 3.52 -20.93 -17.85
C ARG A 326 3.17 -22.38 -18.14
N ALA A 327 2.96 -23.21 -17.12
CA ALA A 327 2.52 -24.60 -17.31
C ALA A 327 1.14 -24.68 -17.98
N TRP A 328 0.20 -23.81 -17.59
CA TRP A 328 -1.12 -23.70 -18.23
C TRP A 328 -1.07 -23.23 -19.69
N LEU A 329 -0.22 -22.24 -20.01
CA LEU A 329 -0.06 -21.73 -21.38
C LEU A 329 0.71 -22.70 -22.28
N GLY A 330 1.70 -23.43 -21.73
CA GLY A 330 2.41 -24.49 -22.46
C GLY A 330 1.51 -25.67 -22.83
N ALA A 331 0.52 -26.00 -22.01
CA ALA A 331 -0.45 -27.06 -22.29
C ALA A 331 -1.48 -26.68 -23.38
N THR A 332 -1.67 -25.39 -23.66
CA THR A 332 -2.62 -24.89 -24.67
C THR A 332 -1.99 -24.55 -26.02
N GLY A 333 -0.65 -24.54 -26.12
CA GLY A 333 0.10 -24.29 -27.36
C GLY A 333 0.57 -25.54 -28.12
N ALA A 334 0.16 -26.74 -27.67
CA ALA A 334 0.55 -28.03 -28.27
C ALA A 334 -0.64 -28.74 -28.97
N GLY A 335 -1.63 -27.97 -29.44
CA GLY A 335 -2.80 -28.46 -30.17
C GLY A 335 -2.76 -28.11 -31.65
#